data_AF-T0HE78-F1
#
_entry.id   AF-T0HE78-F1
#
_cell.length_a   1.000
_cell.length_b   1.000
_cell.length_c   1.000
_cell.angle_alpha   90.00
_cell.angle_beta   90.00
_cell.angle_gamma   90.00
#
_symmetry.space_group_name_H-M   'P 1'
#
loop_
_entity.id
_entity.type
_entity.pdbx_description
1 polymer ?
#
loop_
_entity_poly.entity_id
_entity_poly.type
_entity_poly.pdbx_seq_one_letter_code
_entity_poly.pdbx_strand_id
1 'polypeptide(L)'
;MTSRVTREPGSDSLEKAILSRSRSRAKAKGVPFSLTYLDIVIPDHCPILGIKLERGTSYGLDTSPSLDRIVPKLGYVPGNVRVISNRANRIKSDSTPEELSRILTYVLENDPTKAKSRRRLHANFPAAHAALAAAPDVQPGQSNT
;
A
#
# COMPACT_ATOMS: atom_id res chain seq x y z
N MET A 1 -19.77 18.91 -9.93
CA MET A 1 -20.24 17.73 -10.69
C MET A 1 -19.62 16.48 -10.08
N THR A 2 -20.12 16.02 -8.93
CA THR A 2 -19.66 14.78 -8.30
C THR A 2 -20.50 13.64 -8.85
N SER A 3 -19.88 12.77 -9.65
CA SER A 3 -20.52 11.57 -10.18
C SER A 3 -21.04 10.73 -9.02
N ARG A 4 -22.36 10.64 -8.89
CA ARG A 4 -23.04 9.79 -7.92
C ARG A 4 -22.86 8.35 -8.39
N VAL A 5 -21.82 7.69 -7.91
CA VAL A 5 -21.57 6.26 -8.17
C VAL A 5 -22.81 5.49 -7.69
N THR A 6 -23.65 5.05 -8.62
CA THR A 6 -24.82 4.23 -8.33
C THR A 6 -24.34 2.85 -7.89
N ARG A 7 -24.64 2.44 -6.66
CA ARG A 7 -24.25 1.14 -6.11
C ARG A 7 -25.35 0.12 -6.42
N GLU A 8 -24.98 -0.99 -7.05
CA GLU A 8 -25.89 -2.09 -7.39
C GLU A 8 -26.38 -2.83 -6.12
N PRO A 9 -27.66 -3.28 -6.05
CA PRO A 9 -28.19 -3.95 -4.87
C PRO A 9 -27.47 -5.29 -4.64
N GLY A 10 -26.69 -5.38 -3.57
CA GLY A 10 -25.83 -6.54 -3.25
C GLY A 10 -24.34 -6.21 -3.15
N SER A 11 -23.92 -5.03 -3.60
CA SER A 11 -22.53 -4.57 -3.49
C SER A 11 -22.04 -4.57 -2.05
N ASP A 12 -22.83 -4.01 -1.12
CA ASP A 12 -22.46 -3.75 0.28
C ASP A 12 -22.00 -4.98 1.08
N SER A 13 -22.33 -6.19 0.61
CA SER A 13 -21.90 -7.43 1.25
C SER A 13 -20.37 -7.56 1.28
N LEU A 14 -19.69 -7.09 0.22
CA LEU A 14 -18.25 -7.17 0.08
C LEU A 14 -17.53 -6.10 0.92
N GLU A 15 -18.01 -4.86 0.91
CA GLU A 15 -17.46 -3.78 1.74
C GLU A 15 -17.61 -4.12 3.22
N LYS A 16 -18.76 -4.69 3.64
CA LYS A 16 -18.97 -5.19 5.01
C LYS A 16 -18.00 -6.33 5.35
N ALA A 17 -17.77 -7.26 4.43
CA ALA A 17 -16.81 -8.34 4.62
C ALA A 17 -15.36 -7.84 4.71
N ILE A 18 -14.99 -6.84 3.90
CA ILE A 18 -13.68 -6.17 3.98
C ILE A 18 -13.56 -5.43 5.31
N LEU A 19 -14.58 -4.69 5.73
CA LEU A 19 -14.61 -3.96 6.99
C LEU A 19 -14.41 -4.89 8.19
N SER A 20 -15.15 -6.00 8.22
CA SER A 20 -15.05 -7.02 9.27
C SER A 20 -13.63 -7.60 9.36
N ARG A 21 -13.06 -8.03 8.22
CA ARG A 21 -11.67 -8.53 8.16
C ARG A 21 -10.65 -7.47 8.57
N SER A 22 -10.84 -6.22 8.17
CA SER A 22 -9.97 -5.10 8.57
C SER A 22 -10.06 -4.81 10.06
N ARG A 23 -11.25 -4.89 10.66
CA ARG A 23 -11.44 -4.74 12.11
C ARG A 23 -10.71 -5.82 12.89
N SER A 24 -10.81 -7.08 12.48
CA SER A 24 -10.06 -8.18 13.09
C SER A 24 -8.55 -7.97 13.00
N ARG A 25 -8.06 -7.53 11.82
CA ARG A 25 -6.64 -7.17 11.62
C ARG A 25 -6.19 -5.99 12.48
N ALA A 26 -7.05 -4.99 12.67
CA ALA A 26 -6.77 -3.84 13.51
C ALA A 26 -6.61 -4.23 14.97
N LYS A 27 -7.55 -5.05 15.48
CA LYS A 27 -7.52 -5.60 16.84
C LYS A 27 -6.26 -6.42 17.08
N ALA A 28 -5.90 -7.31 16.15
CA ALA A 28 -4.71 -8.15 16.27
C ALA A 28 -3.41 -7.34 16.29
N LYS A 29 -3.36 -6.20 15.60
CA LYS A 29 -2.19 -5.32 15.53
C LYS A 29 -2.21 -4.16 16.54
N GLY A 30 -3.25 -4.05 17.36
CA GLY A 30 -3.41 -2.95 18.33
C GLY A 30 -3.45 -1.56 17.70
N VAL A 31 -3.96 -1.41 16.48
CA VAL A 31 -3.98 -0.12 15.76
C VAL A 31 -5.36 0.55 15.78
N PRO A 32 -5.43 1.90 15.68
CA PRO A 32 -6.68 2.62 15.59
C PRO A 32 -7.57 2.12 14.44
N PHE A 33 -8.89 2.13 14.67
CA PHE A 33 -9.90 1.76 13.69
C PHE A 33 -11.11 2.69 13.82
N SER A 34 -11.38 3.51 12.80
CA SER A 34 -12.54 4.41 12.74
C SER A 34 -13.32 4.33 11.43
N LEU A 35 -12.96 3.40 10.53
CA LEU A 35 -13.65 3.23 9.25
C LEU A 35 -15.07 2.70 9.41
N THR A 36 -15.93 3.18 8.52
CA THR A 36 -17.25 2.61 8.23
C THR A 36 -17.24 1.95 6.86
N TYR A 37 -18.30 1.19 6.53
CA TYR A 37 -18.44 0.58 5.20
C TYR A 37 -18.60 1.63 4.10
N LEU A 38 -19.03 2.85 4.44
CA LEU A 38 -19.18 3.96 3.48
C LEU A 38 -17.84 4.49 2.99
N ASP A 39 -16.81 4.40 3.82
CA ASP A 39 -15.44 4.84 3.50
C ASP A 39 -14.69 3.87 2.58
N ILE A 40 -15.23 2.65 2.38
CA ILE A 40 -14.63 1.63 1.53
C ILE A 40 -15.18 1.79 0.12
N VAL A 41 -14.37 2.39 -0.75
CA VAL A 41 -14.67 2.47 -2.19
C VAL A 41 -13.82 1.44 -2.93
N ILE A 42 -14.48 0.46 -3.55
CA ILE A 42 -13.82 -0.58 -4.34
C ILE A 42 -13.76 -0.11 -5.80
N PRO A 43 -12.57 0.23 -6.34
CA PRO A 43 -12.43 0.58 -7.76
C PRO A 43 -12.56 -0.67 -8.64
N ASP A 44 -12.86 -0.50 -9.93
CA ASP A 44 -12.91 -1.63 -10.88
C ASP A 44 -11.51 -2.18 -11.21
N HIS A 45 -10.47 -1.36 -11.06
CA HIS A 45 -9.09 -1.71 -11.32
C HIS A 45 -8.20 -1.34 -10.14
N CYS A 46 -7.17 -2.16 -9.89
CA CYS A 46 -6.17 -1.89 -8.87
C CYS A 46 -5.37 -0.63 -9.25
N PRO A 47 -5.28 0.39 -8.38
CA PRO A 47 -4.57 1.62 -8.69
C PRO A 47 -3.03 1.46 -8.75
N ILE A 48 -2.50 0.32 -8.27
CA ILE A 48 -1.05 0.03 -8.29
C ILE A 48 -0.69 -0.80 -9.51
N LEU A 49 -1.40 -1.91 -9.75
CA LEU A 49 -1.04 -2.90 -10.77
C LEU A 49 -1.88 -2.80 -12.05
N GLY A 50 -2.95 -1.99 -12.06
CA GLY A 50 -3.88 -1.90 -13.19
C GLY A 50 -4.75 -3.14 -13.44
N ILE A 51 -4.63 -4.18 -12.61
CA ILE A 51 -5.43 -5.41 -12.77
C ILE A 51 -6.90 -5.19 -12.41
N LYS A 52 -7.81 -5.81 -13.16
CA LYS A 52 -9.25 -5.79 -12.88
C LYS A 52 -9.52 -6.48 -11.53
N LEU A 53 -10.25 -5.80 -10.65
CA LEU A 53 -10.65 -6.35 -9.37
C LEU A 53 -11.94 -7.15 -9.55
N GLU A 54 -11.91 -8.40 -9.09
CA GLU A 54 -13.06 -9.29 -9.19
C GLU A 54 -13.84 -9.25 -7.89
N ARG A 55 -15.11 -8.84 -8.00
CA ARG A 55 -16.08 -8.90 -6.90
C ARG A 55 -16.66 -10.31 -6.89
N GLY A 56 -16.20 -11.18 -5.99
CA GLY A 56 -16.62 -12.59 -5.97
C GLY A 56 -16.39 -13.29 -4.63
N THR A 57 -16.97 -14.49 -4.52
CA THR A 57 -16.93 -15.36 -3.32
C THR A 57 -15.63 -16.13 -3.17
N SER A 58 -14.79 -16.15 -4.20
CA SER A 58 -13.49 -16.82 -4.18
C SER A 58 -12.49 -16.05 -3.32
N TYR A 59 -12.27 -16.56 -2.11
CA TYR A 59 -11.33 -15.96 -1.17
C TYR A 59 -9.87 -16.14 -1.62
N GLY A 60 -9.07 -15.09 -1.46
CA GLY A 60 -7.61 -15.18 -1.56
C GLY A 60 -7.03 -15.06 -2.97
N LEU A 61 -7.85 -14.83 -4.00
CA LEU A 61 -7.35 -14.58 -5.35
C LEU A 61 -6.49 -13.32 -5.42
N ASP A 62 -5.53 -13.29 -6.35
CA ASP A 62 -4.66 -12.14 -6.59
C ASP A 62 -5.45 -10.89 -7.04
N THR A 63 -6.59 -11.10 -7.71
CA THR A 63 -7.57 -10.09 -8.16
C THR A 63 -8.53 -9.64 -7.05
N SER A 64 -8.50 -10.27 -5.87
CA SER A 64 -9.41 -9.93 -4.78
C SER A 64 -9.13 -8.52 -4.25
N PRO A 65 -10.15 -7.69 -4.00
CA PRO A 65 -9.97 -6.40 -3.35
C PRO A 65 -9.56 -6.58 -1.88
N SER A 66 -8.50 -5.90 -1.48
CA SER A 66 -7.95 -5.86 -0.13
C SER A 66 -7.76 -4.42 0.33
N LEU A 67 -8.07 -4.14 1.60
CA LEU A 67 -7.87 -2.83 2.19
C LEU A 67 -6.43 -2.72 2.73
N ASP A 68 -5.67 -1.79 2.16
CA ASP A 68 -4.29 -1.45 2.55
C ASP A 68 -4.22 -0.13 3.32
N ARG A 69 -3.23 -0.02 4.21
CA ARG A 69 -2.93 1.18 4.99
C ARG A 69 -1.74 1.90 4.35
N ILE A 70 -1.93 3.18 4.02
CA ILE A 70 -0.90 4.03 3.44
C ILE A 70 0.22 4.23 4.47
N VAL A 71 -0.12 4.72 5.65
CA VAL A 71 0.79 4.81 6.80
C VAL A 71 0.40 3.76 7.83
N PRO A 72 1.21 2.70 8.03
CA PRO A 72 0.85 1.59 8.92
C PRO A 72 0.53 2.03 10.37
N LYS A 73 1.23 3.06 10.87
CA LYS A 73 1.10 3.59 12.24
C LYS A 73 -0.23 4.29 12.51
N LEU A 74 -0.85 4.90 11.50
CA LEU A 74 -2.12 5.62 11.64
C LEU A 74 -3.34 4.68 11.70
N GLY A 75 -3.15 3.38 11.41
CA GLY A 75 -4.22 2.40 11.48
C GLY A 75 -5.24 2.50 10.34
N TYR A 76 -6.47 2.08 10.61
CA TYR A 76 -7.58 2.05 9.66
C TYR A 76 -8.49 3.26 9.92
N VAL A 77 -8.13 4.40 9.34
CA VAL A 77 -8.88 5.67 9.48
C VAL A 77 -9.20 6.24 8.09
N PRO A 78 -10.29 7.01 7.93
CA PRO A 78 -10.60 7.69 6.68
C PRO A 78 -9.39 8.52 6.19
N GLY A 79 -9.07 8.44 4.91
CA GLY A 79 -7.91 9.12 4.31
C GLY A 79 -6.56 8.39 4.43
N ASN A 80 -6.42 7.39 5.31
CA ASN A 80 -5.20 6.58 5.42
C ASN A 80 -5.32 5.19 4.77
N VAL A 81 -6.43 4.89 4.13
CA VAL A 81 -6.70 3.57 3.55
C VAL A 81 -7.00 3.64 2.07
N ARG A 82 -6.67 2.56 1.36
CA ARG A 82 -6.96 2.39 -0.05
C ARG A 82 -7.29 0.94 -0.36
N VAL A 83 -8.27 0.71 -1.23
CA VAL A 83 -8.54 -0.63 -1.75
C VAL A 83 -7.58 -0.91 -2.90
N ILE A 84 -6.81 -1.99 -2.77
CA ILE A 84 -5.86 -2.48 -3.78
C ILE A 84 -6.07 -3.97 -3.99
N SER A 85 -5.52 -4.54 -5.05
CA SER A 85 -5.54 -5.99 -5.24
C SER A 85 -4.76 -6.73 -4.14
N ASN A 86 -5.18 -7.95 -3.78
CA ASN A 86 -4.46 -8.81 -2.86
C ASN A 86 -3.01 -9.05 -3.30
N ARG A 87 -2.78 -9.20 -4.62
CA ARG A 87 -1.43 -9.31 -5.18
C ARG A 87 -0.55 -8.10 -4.84
N ALA A 88 -1.05 -6.89 -5.10
CA ALA A 88 -0.34 -5.65 -4.75
C ALA A 88 -0.07 -5.55 -3.24
N ASN A 89 -1.04 -5.92 -2.41
CA ASN A 89 -0.88 -5.94 -0.96
C ASN A 89 0.18 -6.95 -0.50
N ARG A 90 0.29 -8.11 -1.15
CA ARG A 90 1.33 -9.11 -0.90
C ARG A 90 2.72 -8.65 -1.34
N ILE A 91 2.82 -7.95 -2.48
CA ILE A 91 4.09 -7.38 -2.96
C ILE A 91 4.57 -6.28 -2.00
N LYS A 92 3.65 -5.42 -1.53
CA LYS A 92 3.97 -4.35 -0.57
C LYS A 92 4.32 -4.92 0.82
N SER A 93 3.54 -5.89 1.30
CA SER A 93 3.69 -6.55 2.61
C SER A 93 4.11 -5.56 3.72
N ASP A 94 5.22 -5.86 4.38
CA ASP A 94 5.95 -5.14 5.40
C ASP A 94 7.21 -4.47 4.85
N SER A 95 7.38 -4.45 3.52
CA SER A 95 8.57 -3.92 2.88
C SER A 95 8.69 -2.41 3.05
N THR A 96 9.91 -1.94 3.25
CA THR A 96 10.21 -0.49 3.22
C THR A 96 10.35 0.00 1.78
N PRO A 97 10.19 1.32 1.53
CA PRO A 97 10.46 1.90 0.21
C PRO A 97 11.87 1.57 -0.31
N GLU A 98 12.86 1.51 0.58
CA GLU A 98 14.25 1.18 0.25
C GLU A 98 14.39 -0.28 -0.20
N GLU A 99 13.73 -1.22 0.50
CA GLU A 99 13.71 -2.63 0.12
C GLU A 99 13.03 -2.83 -1.24
N LEU A 100 11.88 -2.20 -1.46
CA LEU A 100 11.18 -2.24 -2.74
C LEU A 100 12.03 -1.65 -3.87
N SER A 101 12.78 -0.58 -3.59
CA SER A 101 13.71 0.03 -4.56
C SER A 101 14.86 -0.91 -4.92
N ARG A 102 15.44 -1.62 -3.94
CA ARG A 102 16.49 -2.61 -4.19
C ARG A 102 15.98 -3.80 -5.00
N ILE A 103 14.78 -4.30 -4.68
CA ILE A 103 14.13 -5.37 -5.46
C ILE A 103 13.89 -4.90 -6.90
N LEU A 104 13.40 -3.68 -7.09
CA LEU A 104 13.21 -3.10 -8.42
C LEU A 104 14.52 -3.04 -9.21
N THR A 105 15.60 -2.53 -8.59
CA THR A 105 16.93 -2.49 -9.24
C THR A 105 17.37 -3.88 -9.66
N TYR A 106 17.29 -4.86 -8.76
CA TYR A 106 17.64 -6.25 -9.06
C TYR A 106 16.83 -6.83 -10.24
N VAL A 107 15.51 -6.61 -10.26
CA VAL A 107 14.65 -7.07 -11.36
C VAL A 107 15.04 -6.41 -12.68
N LEU A 108 15.32 -5.10 -12.66
CA LEU A 108 15.68 -4.35 -13.86
C LEU A 108 17.06 -4.73 -14.42
N GLU A 109 18.01 -5.11 -13.56
CA GLU A 109 19.34 -5.59 -13.96
C GLU A 109 19.29 -6.98 -14.59
N ASN A 110 18.36 -7.82 -14.13
CA ASN A 110 18.21 -9.21 -14.58
C ASN A 110 17.09 -9.39 -15.62
N ASP A 111 16.46 -8.31 -16.08
CA ASP A 111 15.39 -8.37 -17.07
C ASP A 111 15.96 -8.76 -18.45
N PRO A 112 15.64 -9.96 -18.98
CA PRO A 112 16.18 -10.44 -20.25
C PRO A 112 15.71 -9.59 -21.44
N THR A 113 14.64 -8.80 -21.30
CA THR A 113 14.13 -7.93 -22.36
C THR A 113 15.07 -6.73 -22.63
N LYS A 114 15.87 -6.31 -21.64
CA LYS A 114 16.87 -5.23 -21.78
C LYS A 114 18.20 -5.66 -22.39
N ALA A 115 18.47 -6.97 -22.52
CA ALA A 115 19.71 -7.46 -23.11
C ALA A 115 19.91 -7.02 -24.57
N LYS A 116 18.82 -6.68 -25.30
CA LYS A 116 18.88 -6.12 -26.67
C LYS A 116 19.04 -4.59 -26.74
N SER A 117 18.91 -3.86 -25.62
CA SER A 117 18.94 -2.38 -25.59
C SER A 117 20.04 -1.84 -24.66
N ARG A 118 21.21 -2.48 -24.62
CA ARG A 118 22.38 -2.01 -23.83
C ARG A 118 23.02 -0.71 -24.35
N ARG A 119 22.42 -0.05 -25.34
CA ARG A 119 22.80 1.32 -25.73
C ARG A 119 21.82 2.31 -25.09
N ARG A 120 22.28 3.02 -24.06
CA ARG A 120 21.67 4.22 -23.44
C ARG A 120 20.59 4.01 -22.37
N LEU A 121 20.94 3.53 -21.18
CA LEU A 121 20.17 3.82 -19.96
C LEU A 121 21.05 4.11 -18.72
N HIS A 122 22.37 4.34 -18.91
CA HIS A 122 23.22 4.96 -17.88
C HIS A 122 23.21 6.49 -18.07
N ALA A 123 22.06 7.13 -17.86
CA ALA A 123 21.99 8.57 -17.68
C ALA A 123 20.69 8.88 -16.92
N ASN A 124 20.83 9.49 -15.75
CA ASN A 124 19.78 10.17 -14.99
C ASN A 124 18.92 9.34 -14.02
N PHE A 125 19.58 8.66 -13.08
CA PHE A 125 19.10 8.67 -11.70
C PHE A 125 20.21 9.26 -10.83
N PRO A 126 20.19 10.57 -10.49
CA PRO A 126 21.12 11.07 -9.51
C PRO A 126 20.79 10.39 -8.18
N ALA A 127 21.83 9.93 -7.49
CA ALA A 127 21.79 9.40 -6.14
C ALA A 127 21.36 10.50 -5.16
N ALA A 128 20.06 10.81 -5.11
CA ALA A 128 19.48 11.69 -4.12
C ALA A 128 19.16 10.87 -2.87
N HIS A 129 20.19 10.51 -2.08
CA HIS A 129 20.07 10.31 -0.61
C HIS A 129 21.42 10.10 0.09
N ALA A 130 22.46 10.86 -0.31
CA ALA A 130 23.67 11.03 0.49
C ALA A 130 23.66 12.42 1.16
N ALA A 131 22.72 12.66 2.09
CA ALA A 131 22.77 13.79 3.04
C ALA A 131 21.63 13.71 4.08
N LEU A 132 21.76 12.84 5.08
CA LEU A 132 21.19 13.11 6.42
C LEU A 132 21.95 12.32 7.49
N ALA A 133 23.27 12.54 7.54
CA ALA A 133 24.10 12.16 8.68
C ALA A 133 24.54 13.45 9.37
N ALA A 134 23.84 13.82 10.44
CA ALA A 134 24.31 14.65 11.56
C ALA A 134 23.10 15.01 12.45
N ALA A 135 22.58 14.03 13.21
CA ALA A 135 21.89 14.37 14.45
C ALA A 135 22.98 14.42 15.54
N PRO A 136 23.23 15.55 16.20
CA PRO A 136 24.15 15.58 17.33
C PRO A 136 23.54 14.81 18.51
N ASP A 137 24.37 14.00 19.14
CA ASP A 137 24.10 13.28 20.39
C ASP A 137 23.49 14.22 21.44
N VAL A 138 22.23 13.99 21.80
CA VAL A 138 21.64 14.54 23.03
C VAL A 138 21.88 13.51 24.14
N GLN A 139 23.01 13.66 24.84
CA GLN A 139 23.28 13.00 26.11
C GLN A 139 22.53 13.71 27.26
N PRO A 140 22.25 12.99 28.37
CA PRO A 140 21.15 13.31 29.28
C PRO A 140 21.55 14.22 30.46
N GLY A 141 20.58 15.02 30.92
CA GLY A 141 20.43 15.43 32.32
C GLY A 141 21.38 16.48 32.89
N GLN A 142 20.84 17.66 33.22
CA GLN A 142 21.22 18.36 34.45
C GLN A 142 20.00 18.98 35.14
N SER A 143 19.87 18.60 36.39
CA SER A 143 19.05 19.17 37.46
C SER A 143 19.58 20.55 37.89
N ASN A 144 18.67 21.50 38.10
CA ASN A 144 18.69 22.63 39.03
C ASN A 144 17.31 23.29 38.83
N THR A 145 16.45 23.54 39.81
CA THR A 145 16.58 23.90 41.23
C THR A 145 15.23 23.61 41.89
#